data_AF-A0A421B1T6-F1
#
_entry.id   AF-A0A421B1T6-F1
#
_cell.length_a   1.000
_cell.length_b   1.000
_cell.length_c   1.000
_cell.angle_alpha   90.00
_cell.angle_beta   90.00
_cell.angle_gamma   90.00
#
_symmetry.space_group_name_H-M   'P 1'
#
loop_
_entity.id
_entity.type
_entity.pdbx_description
1 polymer ?
#
loop_
_entity_poly.entity_id
_entity_poly.type
_entity_poly.pdbx_seq_one_letter_code
_entity_poly.pdbx_strand_id
1 'polypeptide(L)'
;MPKAVSEKEGMSHHHTPVWRYTENGPTIRVGHRADPVPEPLWARLVDPSGAGVSADPAKDLMVLEACLRRVIAELVDKVGTADRDVVVARAEVEDSAAPRRLFRTVRRRLPRANLTSALQRHTATVALLQEARGVQRALRQFVIDLDLPSGLLAEAAVGWRRGDGVPSGVVVFEDEDSFLTVDTRRACSDWGFAGAAADIYGRQWRRDSDDDPFADPPGHGGTWTLGHIPRTGEIYAARYGDHRQVWLLGRGFMADRARPLLTGLESRMREPNSIVFAADTVHAARLQPASLQDRGSDASVDDGSTGDDPGNPGPTSRAVDVDRHDAEAAG
;
A
#
# COMPACT_ATOMS: atom_id res chain seq x y z
N MET A 1 -25.98 4.27 50.37
CA MET A 1 -26.45 4.43 48.97
C MET A 1 -25.27 4.22 48.04
N PRO A 2 -25.17 3.09 47.32
CA PRO A 2 -24.04 2.83 46.43
C PRO A 2 -24.23 3.57 45.10
N LYS A 3 -23.15 4.22 44.64
CA LYS A 3 -23.04 4.85 43.32
C LYS A 3 -23.11 3.76 42.24
N ALA A 4 -24.03 3.93 41.29
CA ALA A 4 -24.07 3.14 40.07
C ALA A 4 -22.82 3.44 39.23
N VAL A 5 -22.00 2.42 39.03
CA VAL A 5 -20.96 2.40 37.99
C VAL A 5 -21.69 2.17 36.67
N SER A 6 -21.73 3.20 35.83
CA SER A 6 -22.29 3.11 34.48
C SER A 6 -21.32 2.31 33.61
N GLU A 7 -21.60 1.03 33.43
CA GLU A 7 -21.00 0.20 32.38
C GLU A 7 -21.28 0.85 31.02
N LYS A 8 -20.25 1.46 30.42
CA LYS A 8 -20.18 1.71 28.99
C LYS A 8 -19.58 0.48 28.31
N GLU A 9 -20.25 -0.66 28.45
CA GLU A 9 -19.98 -1.87 27.67
C GLU A 9 -21.21 -2.13 26.81
N GLY A 10 -21.13 -1.93 25.49
CA GLY A 10 -22.23 -2.30 24.62
C GLY A 10 -22.36 -1.62 23.26
N MET A 11 -21.27 -1.20 22.60
CA MET A 11 -21.35 -0.73 21.20
C MET A 11 -20.45 -1.49 20.20
N SER A 12 -19.73 -2.54 20.61
CA SER A 12 -18.50 -2.91 19.90
C SER A 12 -18.51 -4.19 19.05
N HIS A 13 -19.66 -4.83 18.79
CA HIS A 13 -19.71 -6.10 18.03
C HIS A 13 -20.65 -6.12 16.83
N HIS A 14 -21.36 -5.02 16.54
CA HIS A 14 -22.36 -5.01 15.46
C HIS A 14 -21.77 -4.99 14.04
N HIS A 15 -20.46 -4.80 13.88
CA HIS A 15 -19.82 -4.65 12.57
C HIS A 15 -18.80 -5.75 12.23
N THR A 16 -18.66 -6.78 13.07
CA THR A 16 -17.80 -7.93 12.76
C THR A 16 -18.49 -8.83 11.72
N PRO A 17 -17.84 -9.14 10.58
CA PRO A 17 -18.41 -10.00 9.57
C PRO A 17 -18.55 -11.44 10.10
N VAL A 18 -19.70 -12.08 9.84
CA VAL A 18 -19.96 -13.46 10.25
C VAL A 18 -20.55 -14.26 9.09
N TRP A 19 -20.06 -15.49 8.88
CA TRP A 19 -20.65 -16.43 7.91
C TRP A 19 -22.09 -16.78 8.27
N ARG A 20 -22.97 -16.78 7.27
CA ARG A 20 -24.35 -17.27 7.37
C ARG A 20 -24.69 -18.11 6.14
N TYR A 21 -25.21 -19.30 6.38
CA TYR A 21 -25.64 -20.21 5.32
C TYR A 21 -27.15 -20.14 5.19
N THR A 22 -27.62 -19.80 3.99
CA THR A 22 -29.05 -19.71 3.66
C THR A 22 -29.37 -20.69 2.54
N GLU A 23 -30.66 -20.88 2.24
CA GLU A 23 -31.10 -21.70 1.10
C GLU A 23 -30.57 -21.18 -0.25
N ASN A 24 -30.29 -19.88 -0.34
CA ASN A 24 -29.72 -19.22 -1.53
C ASN A 24 -28.19 -19.25 -1.56
N GLY A 25 -27.54 -19.93 -0.61
CA GLY A 25 -26.10 -20.06 -0.51
C GLY A 25 -25.46 -19.26 0.65
N PRO A 26 -24.12 -19.18 0.67
CA PRO A 26 -23.35 -18.48 1.70
C PRO A 26 -23.53 -16.96 1.60
N THR A 27 -23.60 -16.33 2.75
CA THR A 27 -23.69 -14.87 2.90
C THR A 27 -22.74 -14.41 4.00
N ILE A 28 -22.22 -13.19 3.89
CA ILE A 28 -21.52 -12.51 4.98
C ILE A 28 -22.50 -11.53 5.60
N ARG A 29 -22.74 -11.69 6.90
CA ARG A 29 -23.61 -10.78 7.66
C ARG A 29 -22.76 -9.74 8.37
N VAL A 30 -23.09 -8.47 8.18
CA VAL A 30 -22.50 -7.30 8.84
C VAL A 30 -23.64 -6.50 9.46
N GLY A 31 -23.77 -6.53 10.79
CA GLY A 31 -24.92 -5.95 11.47
C GLY A 31 -26.24 -6.55 10.98
N HIS A 32 -27.06 -5.71 10.35
CA HIS A 32 -28.34 -6.12 9.74
C HIS A 32 -28.25 -6.45 8.24
N ARG A 33 -27.11 -6.14 7.60
CA ARG A 33 -26.89 -6.40 6.18
C ARG A 33 -26.40 -7.83 5.98
N ALA A 34 -26.87 -8.49 4.93
CA ALA A 34 -26.39 -9.80 4.52
C ALA A 34 -26.04 -9.74 3.03
N ASP A 35 -24.78 -9.98 2.71
CA ASP A 35 -24.25 -9.89 1.36
C ASP A 35 -23.98 -11.30 0.82
N PRO A 36 -24.62 -11.71 -0.28
CA PRO A 36 -24.39 -13.03 -0.86
C PRO A 36 -22.97 -13.12 -1.41
N VAL A 37 -22.28 -14.21 -1.08
CA VAL A 37 -20.91 -14.42 -1.58
C VAL A 37 -21.00 -14.92 -3.01
N PRO A 38 -20.33 -14.25 -3.98
CA PRO A 38 -20.33 -14.69 -5.36
C PRO A 38 -19.91 -16.16 -5.50
N GLU A 39 -20.64 -16.90 -6.33
CA GLU A 39 -20.44 -18.34 -6.52
C GLU A 39 -18.99 -18.72 -6.87
N PRO A 40 -18.27 -17.99 -7.74
CA PRO A 40 -16.87 -18.32 -8.03
C PRO A 40 -15.94 -18.20 -6.83
N LEU A 41 -16.26 -17.31 -5.87
CA LEU A 41 -15.49 -17.17 -4.63
C LEU A 41 -15.81 -18.32 -3.68
N TRP A 42 -17.09 -18.66 -3.53
CA TRP A 42 -17.51 -19.76 -2.69
C TRP A 42 -16.93 -21.09 -3.16
N ALA A 43 -17.02 -21.37 -4.46
CA ALA A 43 -16.45 -22.58 -5.06
C ALA A 43 -14.95 -22.73 -4.73
N ARG A 44 -14.20 -21.63 -4.71
CA ARG A 44 -12.77 -21.62 -4.35
C ARG A 44 -12.50 -21.70 -2.85
N LEU A 45 -13.42 -21.24 -1.99
CA LEU A 45 -13.30 -21.37 -0.54
C LEU A 45 -13.50 -22.82 -0.08
N VAL A 46 -14.48 -23.52 -0.67
CA VAL A 46 -14.83 -24.90 -0.28
C VAL A 46 -14.05 -25.99 -1.03
N ASP A 47 -13.35 -25.64 -2.10
CA ASP A 47 -12.52 -26.58 -2.82
C ASP A 47 -11.48 -27.21 -1.86
N PRO A 48 -11.23 -28.53 -1.91
CA PRO A 48 -10.26 -29.18 -1.02
C PRO A 48 -8.83 -28.64 -1.15
N SER A 49 -8.49 -28.03 -2.29
CA SER A 49 -7.22 -27.32 -2.50
C SER A 49 -7.31 -25.81 -2.28
N GLY A 50 -8.50 -25.33 -1.90
CA GLY A 50 -8.82 -23.93 -1.65
C GLY A 50 -8.34 -23.41 -0.30
N ALA A 51 -8.75 -22.18 0.02
CA ALA A 51 -8.37 -21.49 1.26
C ALA A 51 -9.01 -22.10 2.53
N GLY A 52 -10.08 -22.87 2.37
CA GLY A 52 -10.89 -23.38 3.46
C GLY A 52 -11.86 -22.34 4.01
N VAL A 53 -12.81 -22.81 4.83
CA VAL A 53 -13.80 -21.96 5.51
C VAL A 53 -13.65 -22.17 7.01
N SER A 54 -13.42 -21.07 7.73
CA SER A 54 -13.30 -21.04 9.18
C SER A 54 -14.48 -20.27 9.80
N ALA A 55 -14.39 -19.95 11.09
CA ALA A 55 -15.38 -19.10 11.75
C ALA A 55 -15.17 -17.60 11.45
N ASP A 56 -14.06 -17.22 10.82
CA ASP A 56 -13.64 -15.84 10.57
C ASP A 56 -13.64 -15.53 9.06
N PRO A 57 -14.72 -14.90 8.54
CA PRO A 57 -14.80 -14.54 7.13
C PRO A 57 -13.71 -13.59 6.68
N ALA A 58 -13.23 -12.70 7.56
CA ALA A 58 -12.18 -11.76 7.21
C ALA A 58 -10.88 -12.50 6.91
N LYS A 59 -10.53 -13.44 7.78
CA LYS A 59 -9.36 -14.30 7.57
C LYS A 59 -9.49 -15.15 6.30
N ASP A 60 -10.64 -15.81 6.12
CA ASP A 60 -10.85 -16.72 4.98
C ASP A 60 -10.73 -15.99 3.64
N LEU A 61 -11.33 -14.80 3.51
CA LEU A 61 -11.23 -14.00 2.28
C LEU A 61 -9.81 -13.48 2.02
N MET A 62 -9.06 -13.13 3.06
CA MET A 62 -7.66 -12.71 2.91
C MET A 62 -6.73 -13.87 2.54
N VAL A 63 -6.99 -15.08 3.06
CA VAL A 63 -6.29 -16.30 2.65
C VAL A 63 -6.61 -16.63 1.18
N LEU A 64 -7.88 -16.55 0.79
CA LEU A 64 -8.29 -16.75 -0.60
C LEU A 64 -7.59 -15.76 -1.54
N GLU A 65 -7.48 -14.48 -1.16
CA GLU A 65 -6.78 -13.48 -1.97
C GLU A 65 -5.31 -13.85 -2.19
N ALA A 66 -4.62 -14.28 -1.14
CA ALA A 66 -3.23 -14.70 -1.23
C ALA A 66 -3.06 -15.96 -2.08
N CYS A 67 -3.95 -16.96 -1.93
CA CYS A 67 -3.97 -18.13 -2.80
C CYS A 67 -4.16 -17.74 -4.28
N LEU A 68 -5.04 -16.79 -4.57
CA LEU A 68 -5.24 -16.29 -5.93
C LEU A 68 -4.01 -15.56 -6.46
N ARG A 69 -3.33 -14.73 -5.66
CA ARG A 69 -2.05 -14.09 -6.04
C ARG A 69 -0.99 -15.13 -6.41
N ARG A 70 -0.84 -16.17 -5.59
CA ARG A 70 0.08 -17.27 -5.86
C ARG A 70 -0.26 -17.99 -7.18
N VAL A 71 -1.51 -18.39 -7.36
CA VAL A 71 -1.96 -19.05 -8.60
C VAL A 71 -1.71 -18.18 -9.82
N ILE A 72 -1.99 -16.87 -9.73
CA ILE A 72 -1.73 -15.91 -10.81
C ILE A 72 -0.23 -15.83 -11.12
N ALA A 73 0.64 -15.75 -10.11
CA ALA A 73 2.10 -15.74 -10.31
C ALA A 73 2.59 -17.02 -11.02
N GLU A 74 2.18 -18.18 -10.54
CA GLU A 74 2.51 -19.47 -11.16
C GLU A 74 2.01 -19.57 -12.61
N LEU A 75 0.83 -19.02 -12.91
CA LEU A 75 0.27 -18.98 -14.26
C LEU A 75 1.01 -17.98 -15.16
N VAL A 76 1.48 -16.84 -14.64
CA VAL A 76 2.32 -15.89 -15.39
C VAL A 76 3.63 -16.57 -15.82
N ASP A 77 4.29 -17.30 -14.93
CA ASP A 77 5.51 -18.05 -15.25
C ASP A 77 5.26 -19.14 -16.30
N LYS A 78 4.13 -19.85 -16.19
CA LYS A 78 3.70 -20.85 -17.18
C LYS A 78 3.40 -20.21 -18.53
N VAL A 79 2.76 -19.04 -18.58
CA VAL A 79 2.56 -18.29 -19.84
C VAL A 79 3.91 -17.91 -20.44
N GLY A 80 4.84 -17.37 -19.66
CA GLY A 80 6.18 -17.02 -20.15
C GLY A 80 6.98 -18.23 -20.65
N THR A 81 6.76 -19.41 -20.08
CA THR A 81 7.33 -20.67 -20.59
C THR A 81 6.65 -21.12 -21.88
N ALA A 82 5.32 -21.09 -21.93
CA ALA A 82 4.57 -21.47 -23.12
C ALA A 82 4.81 -20.53 -24.31
N ASP A 83 5.04 -19.24 -24.07
CA ASP A 83 5.41 -18.27 -25.10
C ASP A 83 6.78 -18.60 -25.70
N ARG A 84 7.79 -18.89 -24.86
CA ARG A 84 9.10 -19.37 -25.31
C ARG A 84 9.00 -20.65 -26.15
N ASP A 85 8.16 -21.61 -25.74
CA ASP A 85 7.90 -22.83 -26.51
C ASP A 85 7.32 -22.52 -27.90
N VAL A 86 6.40 -21.55 -28.00
CA VAL A 86 5.83 -21.11 -29.28
C VAL A 86 6.91 -20.48 -30.16
N VAL A 87 7.79 -19.64 -29.60
CA VAL A 87 8.91 -19.03 -30.34
C VAL A 87 9.85 -20.11 -30.89
N VAL A 88 10.25 -21.08 -30.06
CA VAL A 88 11.11 -22.20 -30.49
C VAL A 88 10.42 -23.03 -31.58
N ALA A 89 9.17 -23.41 -31.40
CA ALA A 89 8.43 -24.21 -32.39
C ALA A 89 8.23 -23.46 -33.73
N ARG A 90 8.11 -22.13 -33.71
CA ARG A 90 8.08 -21.31 -34.94
C ARG A 90 9.42 -21.38 -35.68
N ALA A 91 10.53 -21.21 -34.98
CA ALA A 91 11.86 -21.32 -35.57
C ALA A 91 12.11 -22.70 -36.20
N GLU A 92 11.71 -23.79 -35.52
CA GLU A 92 11.82 -25.16 -36.06
C GLU A 92 11.02 -25.36 -37.36
N VAL A 93 9.82 -24.76 -37.46
CA VAL A 93 8.99 -24.80 -38.67
C VAL A 93 9.65 -24.04 -39.82
N GLU A 94 10.24 -22.89 -39.54
CA GLU A 94 10.97 -22.06 -40.51
C GLU A 94 12.23 -22.76 -41.02
N ASP A 95 13.05 -23.32 -40.13
CA ASP A 95 14.26 -24.09 -40.47
C ASP A 95 13.92 -25.32 -41.33
N SER A 96 12.80 -25.97 -41.02
CA SER A 96 12.28 -27.12 -41.78
C SER A 96 11.74 -26.75 -43.17
N ALA A 97 11.56 -25.47 -43.47
CA ALA A 97 11.14 -24.98 -44.78
C ALA A 97 12.31 -24.90 -45.78
N ALA A 98 13.58 -24.92 -45.32
CA ALA A 98 14.77 -24.77 -46.15
C ALA A 98 14.93 -25.88 -47.23
N PRO A 99 15.59 -25.60 -48.38
CA PRO A 99 15.40 -26.37 -49.62
C PRO A 99 16.11 -27.74 -49.73
N ARG A 100 16.60 -28.35 -48.64
CA ARG A 100 17.52 -29.50 -48.74
C ARG A 100 16.83 -30.88 -48.62
N ARG A 101 16.63 -31.52 -49.78
CA ARG A 101 16.50 -32.98 -50.10
C ARG A 101 15.19 -33.76 -49.82
N LEU A 102 15.10 -34.88 -50.54
CA LEU A 102 13.98 -35.72 -51.03
C LEU A 102 12.96 -36.33 -50.03
N PHE A 103 12.97 -35.97 -48.74
CA PHE A 103 12.04 -36.55 -47.73
C PHE A 103 11.08 -35.50 -47.12
N ARG A 104 10.43 -34.71 -47.99
CA ARG A 104 9.69 -33.46 -47.63
C ARG A 104 8.42 -33.64 -46.81
N THR A 105 7.65 -34.71 -46.99
CA THR A 105 6.28 -34.81 -46.43
C THR A 105 6.24 -35.25 -44.98
N VAL A 106 7.08 -36.20 -44.57
CA VAL A 106 7.13 -36.67 -43.17
C VAL A 106 7.91 -35.68 -42.29
N ARG A 107 9.01 -35.11 -42.80
CA ARG A 107 9.82 -34.12 -42.05
C ARG A 107 9.10 -32.81 -41.72
N ARG A 108 8.09 -32.41 -42.49
CA ARG A 108 7.33 -31.16 -42.25
C ARG A 108 6.12 -31.32 -41.33
N ARG A 109 5.64 -32.54 -41.07
CA ARG A 109 4.45 -32.78 -40.24
C ARG A 109 4.75 -32.60 -38.76
N LEU A 110 5.90 -33.06 -38.29
CA LEU A 110 6.27 -33.02 -36.88
C LEU A 110 6.45 -31.58 -36.35
N PRO A 111 7.21 -30.67 -37.01
CA PRO A 111 7.35 -29.29 -36.53
C PRO A 111 6.03 -28.52 -36.49
N ARG A 112 5.13 -28.77 -37.45
CA ARG A 112 3.79 -28.15 -37.46
C ARG A 112 2.87 -28.68 -36.36
N ALA A 113 2.94 -29.98 -36.06
CA ALA A 113 2.23 -30.56 -34.93
C ALA A 113 2.75 -29.97 -33.60
N ASN A 114 4.07 -29.83 -33.45
CA ASN A 114 4.69 -29.20 -32.28
C ASN A 114 4.23 -27.76 -32.10
N LEU A 115 4.23 -26.95 -33.16
CA LEU A 115 3.73 -25.57 -33.11
C LEU A 115 2.25 -25.51 -32.73
N THR A 116 1.42 -26.40 -33.27
CA THR A 116 -0.01 -26.46 -32.94
C THR A 116 -0.21 -26.77 -31.46
N SER A 117 0.51 -27.77 -30.94
CA SER A 117 0.48 -28.13 -29.51
C SER A 117 0.98 -27.00 -28.62
N ALA A 118 2.06 -26.30 -29.00
CA ALA A 118 2.58 -25.16 -28.25
C ALA A 118 1.56 -24.01 -28.18
N LEU A 119 0.93 -23.67 -29.31
CA LEU A 119 -0.14 -22.66 -29.36
C LEU A 119 -1.36 -23.04 -28.52
N GLN A 120 -1.76 -24.31 -28.53
CA GLN A 120 -2.86 -24.81 -27.69
C GLN A 120 -2.53 -24.67 -26.20
N ARG A 121 -1.32 -25.06 -25.77
CA ARG A 121 -0.87 -24.91 -24.38
C ARG A 121 -0.82 -23.45 -23.94
N HIS A 122 -0.25 -22.59 -24.78
CA HIS A 122 -0.21 -21.14 -24.52
C HIS A 122 -1.63 -20.58 -24.36
N THR A 123 -2.53 -20.86 -25.30
CA THR A 123 -3.92 -20.38 -25.27
C THR A 123 -4.67 -20.86 -24.02
N ALA A 124 -4.53 -22.14 -23.68
CA ALA A 124 -5.17 -22.71 -22.48
C ALA A 124 -4.62 -22.06 -21.19
N THR A 125 -3.32 -21.81 -21.11
CA THR A 125 -2.70 -21.21 -19.92
C THR A 125 -3.08 -19.73 -19.79
N VAL A 126 -3.15 -19.00 -20.90
CA VAL A 126 -3.67 -17.62 -20.91
C VAL A 126 -5.14 -17.59 -20.45
N ALA A 127 -5.98 -18.52 -20.91
CA ALA A 127 -7.37 -18.59 -20.47
C ALA A 127 -7.49 -18.79 -18.94
N LEU A 128 -6.70 -19.72 -18.38
CA LEU A 128 -6.65 -19.94 -16.92
C LEU A 128 -6.16 -18.70 -16.16
N LEU A 129 -5.15 -17.99 -16.69
CA LEU A 129 -4.66 -16.74 -16.08
C LEU A 129 -5.74 -15.66 -16.06
N GLN A 130 -6.50 -15.51 -17.14
CA GLN A 130 -7.58 -14.54 -17.21
C GLN A 130 -8.74 -14.90 -16.27
N GLU A 131 -9.06 -16.19 -16.15
CA GLU A 131 -10.05 -16.68 -15.19
C GLU A 131 -9.62 -16.37 -13.75
N ALA A 132 -8.39 -16.71 -13.36
CA ALA A 132 -7.86 -16.44 -12.02
C ALA A 132 -7.87 -14.94 -11.68
N ARG A 133 -7.47 -14.08 -12.63
CA ARG A 133 -7.57 -12.62 -12.49
C ARG A 133 -9.02 -12.14 -12.41
N GLY A 134 -9.95 -12.80 -13.09
CA GLY A 134 -11.39 -12.54 -12.98
C GLY A 134 -11.90 -12.81 -11.56
N VAL A 135 -11.56 -13.96 -11.00
CA VAL A 135 -11.93 -14.34 -9.63
C VAL A 135 -11.30 -13.40 -8.60
N GLN A 136 -10.02 -13.04 -8.74
CA GLN A 136 -9.37 -12.08 -7.84
C GLN A 136 -10.04 -10.69 -7.88
N ARG A 137 -10.38 -10.18 -9.06
CA ARG A 137 -11.12 -8.92 -9.18
C ARG A 137 -12.50 -9.00 -8.53
N ALA A 138 -13.22 -10.11 -8.72
CA ALA A 138 -14.52 -10.32 -8.08
C ALA A 138 -14.39 -10.34 -6.54
N LEU A 139 -13.35 -10.97 -6.00
CA LEU A 139 -13.05 -10.98 -4.57
C LEU A 139 -12.82 -9.56 -4.03
N ARG A 140 -11.91 -8.82 -4.67
CA ARG A 140 -11.57 -7.46 -4.23
C ARG A 140 -12.78 -6.53 -4.30
N GLN A 141 -13.55 -6.62 -5.38
CA GLN A 141 -14.77 -5.84 -5.55
C GLN A 141 -15.81 -6.19 -4.48
N PHE A 142 -16.03 -7.48 -4.22
CA PHE A 142 -16.95 -7.93 -3.19
C PHE A 142 -16.57 -7.37 -1.80
N VAL A 143 -15.30 -7.46 -1.40
CA VAL A 143 -14.82 -6.90 -0.13
C VAL A 143 -14.93 -5.37 -0.10
N ILE A 144 -14.70 -4.69 -1.21
CA ILE A 144 -14.92 -3.25 -1.34
C ILE A 144 -16.38 -2.89 -1.12
N ASP A 145 -17.30 -3.68 -1.68
CA ASP A 145 -18.74 -3.45 -1.60
C ASP A 145 -19.32 -3.82 -0.23
N LEU A 146 -18.63 -4.66 0.57
CA LEU A 146 -18.98 -4.88 1.98
C LEU A 146 -19.00 -3.58 2.79
N ASP A 147 -18.19 -2.58 2.40
CA ASP A 147 -18.14 -1.24 2.97
C ASP A 147 -18.08 -1.25 4.51
N LEU A 148 -17.15 -2.04 5.04
CA LEU A 148 -16.95 -2.20 6.47
C LEU A 148 -16.34 -0.92 7.08
N PRO A 149 -16.81 -0.48 8.26
CA PRO A 149 -16.30 0.74 8.88
C PRO A 149 -14.89 0.58 9.47
N SER A 150 -14.48 -0.64 9.82
CA SER A 150 -13.18 -0.94 10.42
C SER A 150 -12.79 -2.42 10.29
N GLY A 151 -11.54 -2.72 10.65
CA GLY A 151 -10.99 -4.07 10.67
C GLY A 151 -10.27 -4.46 9.37
N LEU A 152 -9.75 -5.69 9.35
CA LEU A 152 -8.85 -6.20 8.30
C LEU A 152 -9.41 -6.03 6.87
N LEU A 153 -10.69 -6.35 6.66
CA LEU A 153 -11.32 -6.22 5.35
C LEU A 153 -11.56 -4.76 4.95
N ALA A 154 -11.82 -3.87 5.91
CA ALA A 154 -11.95 -2.43 5.64
C ALA A 154 -10.60 -1.84 5.20
N GLU A 155 -9.52 -2.18 5.91
CA GLU A 155 -8.14 -1.81 5.56
C GLU A 155 -7.76 -2.32 4.17
N ALA A 156 -8.08 -3.59 3.86
CA ALA A 156 -7.85 -4.19 2.55
C ALA A 156 -8.64 -3.48 1.44
N ALA A 157 -9.94 -3.22 1.66
CA ALA A 157 -10.79 -2.50 0.72
C ALA A 157 -10.24 -1.11 0.40
N VAL A 158 -9.83 -0.36 1.43
CA VAL A 158 -9.21 0.97 1.27
C VAL A 158 -7.93 0.88 0.45
N GLY A 159 -7.09 -0.12 0.70
CA GLY A 159 -5.88 -0.39 -0.08
C GLY A 159 -6.12 -0.74 -1.54
N TRP A 160 -7.11 -1.60 -1.82
CA TRP A 160 -7.42 -2.02 -3.18
C TRP A 160 -8.09 -0.93 -4.02
N ARG A 161 -8.88 -0.03 -3.42
CA ARG A 161 -9.47 1.13 -4.12
C ARG A 161 -8.42 2.08 -4.70
N ARG A 162 -7.22 2.17 -4.08
CA ARG A 162 -6.12 3.04 -4.55
C ARG A 162 -5.47 2.54 -5.84
N GLY A 163 -5.47 1.23 -6.06
CA GLY A 163 -4.68 0.58 -7.10
C GLY A 163 -3.18 0.52 -6.77
N ASP A 164 -2.42 -0.11 -7.66
CA ASP A 164 -0.97 -0.34 -7.56
C ASP A 164 -0.16 0.51 -8.54
N GLY A 165 -0.77 1.50 -9.18
CA GLY A 165 -0.08 2.41 -10.11
C GLY A 165 0.92 3.31 -9.38
N VAL A 166 1.98 3.73 -10.08
CA VAL A 166 2.88 4.78 -9.58
C VAL A 166 2.12 6.12 -9.60
N PRO A 167 2.01 6.84 -8.48
CA PRO A 167 1.36 8.16 -8.47
C PRO A 167 2.08 9.17 -9.34
N SER A 168 1.31 10.08 -9.98
CA SER A 168 1.84 11.07 -10.93
C SER A 168 2.86 12.05 -10.32
N GLY A 169 2.82 12.25 -9.00
CA GLY A 169 3.76 13.10 -8.28
C GLY A 169 5.12 12.47 -7.97
N VAL A 170 5.30 11.18 -8.24
CA VAL A 170 6.50 10.40 -7.91
C VAL A 170 7.49 10.41 -9.06
N VAL A 171 8.77 10.63 -8.76
CA VAL A 171 9.87 10.41 -9.70
C VAL A 171 10.50 9.05 -9.42
N VAL A 172 10.55 8.20 -10.44
CA VAL A 172 11.05 6.82 -10.33
C VAL A 172 12.49 6.73 -10.84
N PHE A 173 13.34 6.06 -10.07
CA PHE A 173 14.70 5.70 -10.41
C PHE A 173 14.80 4.17 -10.46
N GLU A 174 15.58 3.67 -11.42
CA GLU A 174 15.79 2.22 -11.61
C GLU A 174 16.39 1.59 -10.37
N ASP A 175 17.35 2.23 -9.72
CA ASP A 175 18.01 1.74 -8.52
C ASP A 175 18.54 2.87 -7.63
N GLU A 176 19.11 2.49 -6.49
CA GLU A 176 19.70 3.42 -5.53
C GLU A 176 20.93 4.14 -6.10
N ASP A 177 21.75 3.48 -6.92
CA ASP A 177 22.94 4.09 -7.53
C ASP A 177 22.56 5.24 -8.48
N SER A 178 21.53 5.03 -9.30
CA SER A 178 20.96 6.06 -10.18
C SER A 178 20.38 7.22 -9.37
N PHE A 179 19.71 6.91 -8.26
CA PHE A 179 19.17 7.92 -7.35
C PHE A 179 20.28 8.75 -6.70
N LEU A 180 21.37 8.13 -6.25
CA LEU A 180 22.50 8.83 -5.62
C LEU A 180 23.35 9.62 -6.63
N THR A 181 23.50 9.12 -7.85
CA THR A 181 24.28 9.78 -8.91
C THR A 181 23.68 11.13 -9.32
N VAL A 182 22.35 11.25 -9.26
CA VAL A 182 21.65 12.50 -9.61
C VAL A 182 21.87 13.62 -8.56
N ASP A 183 22.07 13.28 -7.28
CA ASP A 183 22.43 14.26 -6.25
C ASP A 183 23.28 13.59 -5.17
N THR A 184 24.59 13.79 -5.25
CA THR A 184 25.58 13.18 -4.35
C THR A 184 25.42 13.61 -2.89
N ARG A 185 24.66 14.69 -2.61
CA ARG A 185 24.34 15.10 -1.23
C ARG A 185 23.38 14.12 -0.55
N ARG A 186 22.73 13.23 -1.29
CA ARG A 186 21.90 12.14 -0.77
C ARG A 186 22.73 11.03 -0.12
N ALA A 187 23.98 10.86 -0.53
CA ALA A 187 24.81 9.75 -0.11
C ALA A 187 25.39 9.96 1.30
N CYS A 188 25.48 8.87 2.06
CA CYS A 188 26.37 8.73 3.21
C CYS A 188 27.64 7.99 2.79
N SER A 189 28.79 8.39 3.33
CA SER A 189 30.08 7.72 3.11
C SER A 189 30.48 6.73 4.21
N ASP A 190 29.59 6.48 5.18
CA ASP A 190 29.91 5.64 6.31
C ASP A 190 29.82 4.15 5.94
N TRP A 191 30.81 3.36 6.39
CA TRP A 191 30.88 1.89 6.29
C TRP A 191 31.20 1.27 4.92
N GLY A 192 31.78 2.03 3.99
CA GLY A 192 32.38 1.46 2.76
C GLY A 192 31.38 1.03 1.68
N PHE A 193 30.11 1.39 1.82
CA PHE A 193 29.08 1.24 0.80
C PHE A 193 28.33 2.57 0.65
N ALA A 194 28.07 3.01 -0.58
CA ALA A 194 27.25 4.19 -0.81
C ALA A 194 25.77 3.82 -0.58
N GLY A 195 25.12 4.53 0.34
CA GLY A 195 23.68 4.40 0.58
C GLY A 195 23.08 5.77 0.89
N ALA A 196 21.75 5.89 0.81
CA ALA A 196 21.07 7.13 1.18
C ALA A 196 21.26 7.47 2.67
N ALA A 197 21.70 8.70 2.96
CA ALA A 197 21.85 9.26 4.31
C ALA A 197 20.47 9.64 4.89
N ALA A 198 19.67 8.62 5.22
CA ALA A 198 18.26 8.78 5.51
C ALA A 198 17.85 8.35 6.93
N ASP A 199 16.91 9.09 7.49
CA ASP A 199 16.09 8.67 8.62
C ASP A 199 14.98 7.75 8.09
N ILE A 200 14.92 6.51 8.59
CA ILE A 200 13.98 5.48 8.12
C ILE A 200 12.69 5.51 8.93
N TYR A 201 11.55 5.60 8.25
CA TYR A 201 10.20 5.66 8.81
C TYR A 201 9.37 4.47 8.36
N GLY A 202 9.62 3.34 9.02
CA GLY A 202 8.99 2.08 8.69
C GLY A 202 9.70 1.30 7.57
N ARG A 203 9.76 -0.01 7.77
CA ARG A 203 10.21 -0.99 6.79
C ARG A 203 9.05 -1.91 6.54
N GLN A 204 8.88 -2.35 5.30
CA GLN A 204 7.83 -3.26 4.85
C GLN A 204 6.53 -2.59 4.38
N TRP A 205 6.66 -1.41 3.77
CA TRP A 205 5.60 -0.78 2.98
C TRP A 205 5.25 -1.63 1.76
N ARG A 206 3.99 -1.61 1.37
CA ARG A 206 3.41 -2.58 0.43
C ARG A 206 2.93 -1.93 -0.86
N ARG A 207 3.04 -2.71 -1.93
CA ARG A 207 2.44 -2.45 -3.24
C ARG A 207 2.15 -3.80 -3.87
N ASP A 208 0.91 -4.04 -4.26
CA ASP A 208 0.46 -5.38 -4.67
C ASP A 208 1.29 -5.98 -5.81
N SER A 209 1.73 -5.16 -6.76
CA SER A 209 2.59 -5.60 -7.88
C SER A 209 4.00 -6.01 -7.46
N ASP A 210 4.41 -5.62 -6.25
CA ASP A 210 5.78 -5.73 -5.76
C ASP A 210 5.94 -6.69 -4.56
N ASP A 211 4.82 -7.06 -3.94
CA ASP A 211 4.74 -8.01 -2.84
C ASP A 211 5.03 -9.43 -3.34
N ASP A 212 5.71 -10.24 -2.51
CA ASP A 212 5.93 -11.65 -2.80
C ASP A 212 4.57 -12.40 -2.86
N PRO A 213 4.21 -13.01 -4.01
CA PRO A 213 2.96 -13.75 -4.14
C PRO A 213 2.95 -15.07 -3.34
N PHE A 214 4.10 -15.54 -2.83
CA PHE A 214 4.23 -16.80 -2.08
C PHE A 214 4.30 -16.62 -0.56
N ALA A 215 4.31 -15.39 -0.06
CA ALA A 215 4.31 -15.14 1.38
C ALA A 215 3.00 -15.60 2.04
N ASP A 216 3.06 -15.96 3.34
CA ASP A 216 1.90 -16.43 4.11
C ASP A 216 1.11 -15.28 4.79
N PRO A 217 -0.24 -15.22 4.68
CA PRO A 217 -1.06 -14.23 5.38
C PRO A 217 -1.14 -14.52 6.89
N PRO A 218 -1.41 -13.54 7.76
CA PRO A 218 -1.62 -12.11 7.52
C PRO A 218 -0.34 -11.26 7.69
N GLY A 219 0.82 -11.89 7.92
CA GLY A 219 2.08 -11.25 8.30
C GLY A 219 2.89 -10.64 7.16
N HIS A 220 2.29 -10.44 5.98
CA HIS A 220 3.01 -9.92 4.82
C HIS A 220 3.62 -8.55 5.12
N GLY A 221 4.95 -8.51 5.14
CA GLY A 221 5.67 -7.27 4.97
C GLY A 221 5.92 -7.01 3.49
N GLY A 222 5.72 -5.77 3.06
CA GLY A 222 6.10 -5.41 1.70
C GLY A 222 7.61 -5.25 1.56
N THR A 223 8.05 -4.96 0.35
CA THR A 223 9.47 -4.86 -0.01
C THR A 223 10.01 -3.44 0.04
N TRP A 224 9.14 -2.47 0.36
CA TRP A 224 9.47 -1.05 0.36
C TRP A 224 9.87 -0.55 1.75
N THR A 225 10.82 0.38 1.77
CA THR A 225 11.25 1.15 2.94
C THR A 225 11.03 2.62 2.65
N LEU A 226 10.48 3.37 3.60
CA LEU A 226 10.23 4.80 3.46
C LEU A 226 11.26 5.57 4.30
N GLY A 227 11.80 6.65 3.75
CA GLY A 227 12.83 7.43 4.42
C GLY A 227 12.77 8.92 4.08
N HIS A 228 13.37 9.71 4.96
CA HIS A 228 13.61 11.14 4.77
C HIS A 228 15.12 11.38 4.77
N ILE A 229 15.61 12.19 3.83
CA ILE A 229 17.01 12.61 3.75
C ILE A 229 17.07 14.05 4.27
N PRO A 230 17.50 14.29 5.53
CA PRO A 230 17.48 15.62 6.12
C PRO A 230 18.31 16.64 5.34
N ARG A 231 19.43 16.20 4.78
CA ARG A 231 20.37 17.06 4.05
C ARG A 231 19.78 17.68 2.78
N THR A 232 18.93 16.95 2.06
CA THR A 232 18.29 17.43 0.82
C THR A 232 16.81 17.80 1.04
N GLY A 233 16.24 17.46 2.20
CA GLY A 233 14.83 17.64 2.51
C GLY A 233 13.93 16.77 1.63
N GLU A 234 14.40 15.60 1.23
CA GLU A 234 13.71 14.69 0.31
C GLU A 234 13.06 13.55 1.08
N ILE A 235 11.84 13.17 0.68
CA ILE A 235 11.17 11.95 1.14
C ILE A 235 11.20 10.97 -0.02
N TYR A 236 11.71 9.77 0.22
CA TYR A 236 11.85 8.73 -0.78
C TYR A 236 11.40 7.38 -0.24
N ALA A 237 11.09 6.46 -1.15
CA ALA A 237 10.88 5.06 -0.84
C ALA A 237 11.84 4.21 -1.67
N ALA A 238 12.43 3.19 -1.06
CA ALA A 238 13.32 2.25 -1.73
C ALA A 238 12.77 0.84 -1.62
N ARG A 239 12.73 0.13 -2.75
CA ARG A 239 12.42 -1.29 -2.85
C ARG A 239 13.70 -2.10 -2.81
N TYR A 240 13.76 -3.08 -1.91
CA TYR A 240 14.85 -4.04 -1.84
C TYR A 240 14.39 -5.41 -2.35
N GLY A 241 15.30 -6.18 -2.96
CA GLY A 241 15.03 -7.51 -3.53
C GLY A 241 15.47 -7.63 -4.98
N ASP A 242 14.85 -8.56 -5.72
CA ASP A 242 15.19 -8.90 -7.11
C ASP A 242 14.93 -7.75 -8.10
N HIS A 243 14.01 -6.85 -7.76
CA HIS A 243 13.71 -5.65 -8.51
C HIS A 243 13.92 -4.44 -7.60
N ARG A 244 15.14 -3.90 -7.62
CA ARG A 244 15.44 -2.64 -6.94
C ARG A 244 14.72 -1.51 -7.66
N GLN A 245 14.28 -0.52 -6.90
CA GLN A 245 13.65 0.69 -7.42
C GLN A 245 13.67 1.75 -6.32
N VAL A 246 13.81 3.02 -6.69
CA VAL A 246 13.66 4.14 -5.77
C VAL A 246 12.60 5.11 -6.28
N TRP A 247 11.69 5.50 -5.40
CA TRP A 247 10.67 6.51 -5.63
C TRP A 247 11.01 7.76 -4.84
N LEU A 248 11.20 8.89 -5.51
CA LEU A 248 11.24 10.18 -4.85
C LEU A 248 9.82 10.73 -4.74
N LEU A 249 9.30 10.79 -3.52
CA LEU A 249 7.91 11.14 -3.23
C LEU A 249 7.72 12.66 -3.09
N GLY A 250 8.74 13.35 -2.56
CA GLY A 250 8.64 14.78 -2.28
C GLY A 250 9.99 15.42 -1.99
N ARG A 251 10.03 16.75 -2.14
CA ARG A 251 11.19 17.61 -1.85
C ARG A 251 10.76 18.80 -0.99
N GLY A 252 11.72 19.42 -0.31
CA GLY A 252 11.48 20.63 0.50
C GLY A 252 10.87 20.35 1.87
N PHE A 253 11.01 19.13 2.38
CA PHE A 253 10.55 18.76 3.71
C PHE A 253 11.66 18.96 4.74
N MET A 254 11.45 19.91 5.65
CA MET A 254 12.27 20.02 6.87
C MET A 254 11.96 18.86 7.82
N ALA A 255 12.92 18.48 8.67
CA ALA A 255 12.79 17.35 9.59
C ALA A 255 11.54 17.46 10.49
N ASP A 256 11.27 18.64 11.03
CA ASP A 256 10.12 18.90 11.91
C ASP A 256 8.76 18.73 11.21
N ARG A 257 8.74 18.80 9.87
CA ARG A 257 7.54 18.52 9.06
C ARG A 257 7.50 17.07 8.59
N ALA A 258 8.64 16.52 8.19
CA ALA A 258 8.75 15.15 7.70
C ALA A 258 8.40 14.14 8.80
N ARG A 259 8.96 14.30 10.00
CA ARG A 259 8.78 13.37 11.11
C ARG A 259 7.32 13.13 11.49
N PRO A 260 6.51 14.14 11.88
CA PRO A 260 5.13 13.90 12.28
C PRO A 260 4.28 13.36 11.12
N LEU A 261 4.54 13.82 9.89
CA LEU A 261 3.89 13.30 8.69
C LEU A 261 4.14 11.80 8.53
N LEU A 262 5.42 11.38 8.50
CA LEU A 262 5.82 10.01 8.23
C LEU A 262 5.47 9.06 9.38
N THR A 263 5.68 9.47 10.64
CA THR A 263 5.25 8.70 11.82
C THR A 263 3.74 8.47 11.84
N GLY A 264 2.95 9.45 11.40
CA GLY A 264 1.48 9.30 11.29
C GLY A 264 1.05 8.26 10.25
N LEU A 265 1.91 7.89 9.30
CA LEU A 265 1.62 6.92 8.26
C LEU A 265 2.00 5.48 8.65
N GLU A 266 2.93 5.29 9.60
CA GLU A 266 3.51 3.97 9.91
C GLU A 266 2.47 2.92 10.32
N SER A 267 1.40 3.33 11.01
CA SER A 267 0.30 2.45 11.42
C SER A 267 -0.42 1.79 10.22
N ARG A 268 -0.30 2.38 9.03
CA ARG A 268 -0.97 1.94 7.79
C ARG A 268 -0.03 1.19 6.85
N MET A 269 1.22 0.95 7.25
CA MET A 269 2.24 0.33 6.41
C MET A 269 1.86 -1.07 5.91
N ARG A 270 1.03 -1.80 6.65
CA ARG A 270 0.59 -3.17 6.31
C ARG A 270 -0.61 -3.24 5.38
N GLU A 271 -1.29 -2.11 5.14
CA GLU A 271 -2.40 -2.06 4.19
C GLU A 271 -1.91 -2.37 2.77
N PRO A 272 -2.74 -3.01 1.92
CA PRO A 272 -2.45 -3.10 0.49
C PRO A 272 -2.19 -1.72 -0.11
N ASN A 273 -1.19 -1.61 -0.97
CA ASN A 273 -0.78 -0.37 -1.64
C ASN A 273 -0.51 0.81 -0.68
N SER A 274 0.00 0.52 0.53
CA SER A 274 0.35 1.54 1.53
C SER A 274 1.42 2.52 1.05
N ILE A 275 2.32 2.11 0.14
CA ILE A 275 3.33 3.04 -0.41
C ILE A 275 2.71 4.06 -1.37
N VAL A 276 1.66 3.68 -2.10
CA VAL A 276 0.87 4.59 -2.96
C VAL A 276 0.18 5.63 -2.07
N PHE A 277 -0.40 5.18 -0.95
CA PHE A 277 -0.99 6.08 0.05
C PHE A 277 0.04 7.06 0.64
N ALA A 278 1.24 6.59 0.98
CA ALA A 278 2.30 7.44 1.49
C ALA A 278 2.72 8.49 0.45
N ALA A 279 2.89 8.08 -0.81
CA ALA A 279 3.22 8.98 -1.91
C ALA A 279 2.17 10.07 -2.13
N ASP A 280 0.88 9.72 -2.17
CA ASP A 280 -0.21 10.68 -2.31
C ASP A 280 -0.28 11.65 -1.12
N THR A 281 -0.07 11.14 0.09
CA THR A 281 -0.09 11.95 1.31
C THR A 281 1.07 12.94 1.34
N VAL A 282 2.28 12.51 0.96
CA VAL A 282 3.45 13.38 0.82
C VAL A 282 3.22 14.43 -0.27
N HIS A 283 2.63 14.04 -1.41
CA HIS A 283 2.30 14.97 -2.48
C HIS A 283 1.31 16.05 -2.01
N ALA A 284 0.23 15.65 -1.33
CA ALA A 284 -0.77 16.57 -0.78
C ALA A 284 -0.17 17.51 0.26
N ALA A 285 0.68 17.00 1.17
CA ALA A 285 1.38 17.82 2.16
C ALA A 285 2.30 18.86 1.48
N ARG A 286 2.95 18.50 0.38
CA ARG A 286 3.81 19.43 -0.39
C ARG A 286 3.02 20.62 -0.95
N LEU A 287 1.75 20.43 -1.30
CA LEU A 287 0.89 21.46 -1.87
C LEU A 287 0.30 22.42 -0.82
N GLN A 288 0.35 22.07 0.47
CA GLN A 288 -0.18 22.92 1.53
C GLN A 288 0.75 24.12 1.77
N PRO A 289 0.26 25.37 1.71
CA PRO A 289 1.05 26.56 1.99
C PRO A 289 1.40 26.63 3.48
N ALA A 290 2.64 27.03 3.78
CA ALA A 290 3.17 27.09 5.16
C ALA A 290 2.34 27.99 6.10
N SER A 291 1.54 28.91 5.57
CA SER A 291 0.82 29.94 6.33
C SER A 291 -0.53 29.51 6.92
N LEU A 292 -1.03 28.30 6.65
CA LEU A 292 -2.34 27.83 7.16
C LEU A 292 -2.25 26.88 8.37
N GLN A 293 -1.04 26.46 8.77
CA GLN A 293 -0.87 25.47 9.84
C GLN A 293 -0.45 26.07 11.18
N ASP A 294 0.13 27.28 11.18
CA ASP A 294 0.57 27.98 12.41
C ASP A 294 -0.58 28.63 13.20
N ARG A 295 -1.80 28.65 12.65
CA ARG A 295 -3.00 29.19 13.35
C ARG A 295 -3.81 28.15 14.13
N GLY A 296 -3.41 26.87 14.11
CA GLY A 296 -4.12 25.79 14.80
C GLY A 296 -3.70 25.56 16.25
N SER A 297 -2.59 26.16 16.69
CA SER A 297 -1.94 25.82 17.96
C SER A 297 -2.22 26.81 19.10
N ASP A 298 -2.69 28.03 18.80
CA ASP A 298 -2.79 29.13 19.78
C ASP A 298 -4.22 29.47 20.25
N ALA A 299 -5.25 28.74 19.81
CA ALA A 299 -6.64 29.01 20.22
C ALA A 299 -7.09 28.22 21.47
N SER A 300 -6.21 28.04 22.46
CA SER A 300 -6.52 27.32 23.71
C SER A 300 -5.99 28.04 24.96
N VAL A 301 -6.09 29.37 25.02
CA VAL A 301 -5.96 30.10 26.30
C VAL A 301 -6.95 31.26 26.30
N ASP A 302 -7.58 31.44 27.45
CA ASP A 302 -8.40 32.58 27.90
C ASP A 302 -9.88 32.65 27.49
N ASP A 303 -10.77 32.36 28.44
CA ASP A 303 -11.22 33.32 29.47
C ASP A 303 -12.67 32.97 29.89
N GLY A 304 -12.92 33.01 31.20
CA GLY A 304 -14.23 32.72 31.77
C GLY A 304 -14.21 32.62 33.30
N SER A 305 -13.39 33.43 33.97
CA SER A 305 -13.43 33.58 35.43
C SER A 305 -13.85 35.01 35.80
N THR A 306 -15.14 35.30 35.72
CA THR A 306 -15.73 36.51 36.32
C THR A 306 -16.05 36.26 37.79
N GLY A 307 -15.26 36.87 38.68
CA GLY A 307 -15.60 37.10 40.08
C GLY A 307 -16.11 38.52 40.29
N ASP A 308 -17.23 38.66 41.01
CA ASP A 308 -17.72 39.89 41.61
C ASP A 308 -17.50 39.79 43.13
N ASP A 309 -16.60 40.61 43.68
CA ASP A 309 -16.57 40.90 45.13
C ASP A 309 -15.98 42.31 45.36
N PRO A 310 -16.76 43.30 45.85
CA PRO A 310 -16.26 44.63 46.16
C PRO A 310 -16.03 44.79 47.67
N GLY A 311 -14.77 44.95 48.08
CA GLY A 311 -14.42 45.18 49.47
C GLY A 311 -13.08 45.88 49.71
N ASN A 312 -13.16 47.20 49.89
CA ASN A 312 -12.34 48.00 50.83
C ASN A 312 -10.89 48.44 50.44
N PRO A 313 -10.34 49.52 51.05
CA PRO A 313 -9.66 50.59 50.33
C PRO A 313 -8.24 50.96 50.85
N GLY A 314 -7.36 51.43 49.95
CA GLY A 314 -6.18 52.26 50.25
C GLY A 314 -5.06 51.62 51.11
N PRO A 315 -3.89 52.26 51.29
CA PRO A 315 -3.59 53.67 51.00
C PRO A 315 -2.29 53.94 50.20
N THR A 316 -2.23 55.15 49.65
CA THR A 316 -1.08 56.05 49.36
C THR A 316 0.37 55.54 49.44
N SER A 317 1.10 55.74 48.34
CA SER A 317 2.50 56.24 48.25
C SER A 317 2.92 56.12 46.77
N ARG A 318 3.80 56.91 46.16
CA ARG A 318 4.44 58.20 46.38
C ARG A 318 5.22 58.40 45.06
N ALA A 319 5.19 59.61 44.50
CA ALA A 319 5.89 59.99 43.28
C ALA A 319 7.42 59.86 43.43
N VAL A 320 8.11 59.43 42.37
CA VAL A 320 9.46 59.90 42.00
C VAL A 320 9.59 59.88 40.47
N ASP A 321 9.89 61.06 39.93
CA ASP A 321 10.29 61.42 38.57
C ASP A 321 11.65 60.80 38.12
N VAL A 322 12.02 61.11 36.87
CA VAL A 322 13.40 61.21 36.34
C VAL A 322 13.97 59.86 35.84
N ASP A 323 14.57 59.68 34.65
CA ASP A 323 15.11 60.62 33.67
C ASP A 323 15.08 60.08 32.24
N ARG A 324 15.23 61.05 31.35
CA ARG A 324 15.47 61.02 29.92
C ARG A 324 16.93 60.65 29.65
N HIS A 325 17.22 59.82 28.65
CA HIS A 325 18.49 59.94 27.92
C HIS A 325 18.36 59.49 26.47
N ASP A 326 18.56 60.47 25.59
CA ASP A 326 18.86 60.36 24.17
C ASP A 326 20.19 59.65 23.90
N ALA A 327 20.33 59.16 22.66
CA ALA A 327 21.50 59.17 21.75
C ALA A 327 21.73 57.77 21.12
N GLU A 328 21.48 57.55 19.82
CA GLU A 328 22.17 58.02 18.60
C GLU A 328 23.55 57.37 18.32
N ALA A 329 23.80 57.19 17.01
CA ALA A 329 25.04 56.84 16.31
C ALA A 329 25.47 55.35 16.33
N ALA A 330 25.33 54.62 15.21
CA ALA A 330 26.13 54.69 13.97
C ALA A 330 27.50 54.01 14.11
N GLY A 331 27.63 52.91 13.36
CA GLY A 331 28.83 52.15 13.04
C GLY A 331 28.47 51.17 11.94
#